data_AF-A0A7U6QZ26-F1
#
_entry.id   AF-A0A7U6QZ26-F1
#
_cell.length_a   1.000
_cell.length_b   1.000
_cell.length_c   1.000
_cell.angle_alpha   90.00
_cell.angle_beta   90.00
_cell.angle_gamma   90.00
#
_symmetry.space_group_name_H-M   'P 1'
#
loop_
_entity.id
_entity.type
_entity.pdbx_description
1 polymer ?
#
loop_
_entity_poly.entity_id
_entity_poly.type
_entity_poly.pdbx_seq_one_letter_code
_entity_poly.pdbx_strand_id
1 'polypeptide(L)'
;MDKPFKTFKEQVEILNGENGGKLRVKTDDETIYYLMRYNYYSIINFYKEPFLKGKDLNGNDIYKSGVHFNHLKALYDFDKSLRMLFFDVLTQLERAFKTAIAYYYSECYTNKESYLELNNYYVGVRNENIYIISHLVKKLNFLRNNKSNSIIKHYSTTKDNIPFWIVINFFTFGEMSRFYLILENRVQNKIISHFRNLYKNEYTNLPKLNNNFIKTFLRASSLFRNIAAHNERMYDFSSKIL
;
A
#
# COMPACT_ATOMS: atom_id res chain seq x y z
N MET A 1 -33.59 -11.24 -2.08
CA MET A 1 -32.21 -10.96 -1.63
C MET A 1 -31.31 -10.96 -2.84
N ASP A 2 -30.49 -9.93 -3.00
CA ASP A 2 -29.44 -9.93 -4.03
C ASP A 2 -28.24 -10.74 -3.51
N LYS A 3 -27.73 -11.70 -4.31
CA LYS A 3 -26.61 -12.63 -3.99
C LYS A 3 -26.78 -13.46 -2.69
N PRO A 4 -27.66 -14.47 -2.67
CA PRO A 4 -27.81 -15.37 -1.52
C PRO A 4 -26.56 -16.22 -1.30
N PHE A 5 -26.42 -16.76 -0.08
CA PHE A 5 -25.38 -17.73 0.27
C PHE A 5 -25.36 -18.94 -0.68
N LYS A 6 -24.16 -19.43 -0.98
CA LYS A 6 -23.91 -20.62 -1.79
C LYS A 6 -22.77 -21.44 -1.19
N THR A 7 -23.00 -22.73 -1.02
CA THR A 7 -21.98 -23.71 -0.66
C THR A 7 -20.89 -23.78 -1.73
N PHE A 8 -19.72 -24.30 -1.40
CA PHE A 8 -18.63 -24.44 -2.39
C PHE A 8 -19.01 -25.32 -3.58
N LYS A 9 -19.83 -26.35 -3.35
CA LYS A 9 -20.36 -27.19 -4.43
C LYS A 9 -21.27 -26.39 -5.35
N GLU A 10 -22.25 -25.67 -4.80
CA GLU A 10 -23.12 -24.80 -5.59
C GLU A 10 -22.33 -23.72 -6.35
N GLN A 11 -21.22 -23.22 -5.78
CA GLN A 11 -20.33 -22.28 -6.47
C GLN A 11 -19.68 -22.91 -7.72
N VAL A 12 -19.25 -24.17 -7.65
CA VAL A 12 -18.72 -24.92 -8.81
C VAL A 12 -19.82 -25.17 -9.84
N GLU A 13 -21.01 -25.57 -9.40
CA GLU A 13 -22.18 -25.78 -10.26
C GLU A 13 -22.53 -24.49 -11.04
N ILE A 14 -22.49 -23.33 -10.38
CA ILE A 14 -22.68 -22.01 -11.01
C ILE A 14 -21.62 -21.73 -12.10
N LEU A 15 -20.36 -22.14 -11.88
CA LEU A 15 -19.29 -21.96 -12.87
C LEU A 15 -19.53 -22.82 -14.12
N ASN A 16 -19.98 -24.07 -13.92
CA ASN A 16 -20.31 -25.01 -14.98
C ASN A 16 -21.61 -24.68 -15.73
N GLY A 17 -22.39 -23.69 -15.28
CA GLY A 17 -23.66 -23.33 -15.89
C GLY A 17 -24.79 -24.30 -15.55
N GLU A 18 -24.71 -24.98 -14.41
CA GLU A 18 -25.80 -25.82 -13.92
C GLU A 18 -26.99 -24.97 -13.45
N ASN A 19 -28.13 -25.61 -13.17
CA ASN A 19 -29.37 -24.95 -12.74
C ASN A 19 -29.90 -23.88 -13.74
N GLY A 20 -29.76 -24.14 -15.04
CA GLY A 20 -30.24 -23.27 -16.12
C GLY A 20 -29.34 -22.06 -16.40
N GLY A 21 -28.14 -22.03 -15.82
CA GLY A 21 -27.12 -21.02 -16.09
C GLY A 21 -26.44 -21.20 -17.45
N LYS A 22 -25.75 -20.15 -17.92
CA LYS A 22 -24.79 -20.29 -19.02
C LYS A 22 -23.46 -20.76 -18.44
N LEU A 23 -22.78 -21.68 -19.14
CA LEU A 23 -21.41 -22.07 -18.80
C LEU A 23 -20.53 -20.82 -18.70
N ARG A 24 -19.91 -20.61 -17.54
CA ARG A 24 -19.00 -19.49 -17.29
C ARG A 24 -17.57 -19.94 -17.52
N VAL A 25 -17.13 -20.93 -16.75
CA VAL A 25 -15.80 -21.51 -16.84
C VAL A 25 -15.91 -23.01 -16.62
N LYS A 26 -15.14 -23.79 -17.36
CA LYS A 26 -14.96 -25.22 -17.08
C LYS A 26 -14.21 -25.40 -15.77
N THR A 27 -14.62 -26.37 -14.97
CA THR A 27 -14.00 -26.69 -13.68
C THR A 27 -13.45 -28.11 -13.67
N ASP A 28 -12.58 -28.39 -12.70
CA ASP A 28 -11.98 -29.68 -12.42
C ASP A 28 -12.16 -30.05 -10.93
N ASP A 29 -11.72 -31.24 -10.55
CA ASP A 29 -11.81 -31.75 -9.18
C ASP A 29 -11.07 -30.88 -8.16
N GLU A 30 -10.06 -30.11 -8.60
CA GLU A 30 -9.30 -29.21 -7.72
C GLU A 30 -10.02 -27.90 -7.44
N THR A 31 -10.90 -27.46 -8.34
CA THR A 31 -11.54 -26.14 -8.31
C THR A 31 -12.23 -25.85 -6.96
N ILE A 32 -12.93 -26.84 -6.39
CA ILE A 32 -13.60 -26.69 -5.10
C ILE A 32 -12.63 -26.32 -3.97
N TYR A 33 -11.45 -26.94 -3.95
CA TYR A 33 -10.45 -26.70 -2.91
C TYR A 33 -9.77 -25.34 -3.07
N TYR A 34 -9.73 -24.78 -4.27
CA TYR A 34 -9.30 -23.39 -4.47
C TYR A 34 -10.34 -22.40 -3.96
N LEU A 35 -11.62 -22.64 -4.23
CA LEU A 35 -12.71 -21.82 -3.69
C LEU A 35 -12.77 -21.86 -2.16
N MET A 36 -12.47 -23.00 -1.55
CA MET A 36 -12.33 -23.14 -0.09
C MET A 36 -11.20 -22.29 0.49
N ARG A 37 -10.08 -22.15 -0.22
CA ARG A 37 -8.90 -21.40 0.26
C ARG A 37 -8.99 -19.90 0.01
N TYR A 38 -9.50 -19.51 -1.15
CA TYR A 38 -9.40 -18.13 -1.63
C TYR A 38 -10.75 -17.42 -1.75
N ASN A 39 -11.88 -18.11 -1.55
CA ASN A 39 -13.24 -17.63 -1.83
C ASN A 39 -13.50 -17.32 -3.31
N TYR A 40 -14.77 -17.45 -3.73
CA TYR A 40 -15.19 -17.24 -5.11
C TYR A 40 -14.90 -15.83 -5.63
N TYR A 41 -15.15 -14.81 -4.81
CA TYR A 41 -15.07 -13.42 -5.25
C TYR A 41 -13.63 -13.03 -5.60
N SER A 42 -12.65 -13.46 -4.81
CA SER A 42 -11.25 -13.08 -5.01
C SER A 42 -10.64 -13.69 -6.27
N ILE A 43 -11.11 -14.86 -6.74
CA ILE A 43 -10.58 -15.48 -7.96
C ILE A 43 -11.45 -15.10 -9.15
N ILE A 44 -12.76 -15.29 -9.05
CA ILE A 44 -13.64 -15.10 -10.21
C ILE A 44 -13.84 -13.63 -10.50
N ASN A 45 -14.28 -12.84 -9.53
CA ASN A 45 -14.68 -11.45 -9.80
C ASN A 45 -13.48 -10.55 -10.06
N PHE A 46 -12.34 -10.79 -9.42
CA PHE A 46 -11.13 -10.00 -9.67
C PHE A 46 -10.51 -10.31 -11.03
N TYR A 47 -10.55 -11.57 -11.50
CA TYR A 47 -9.74 -11.98 -12.64
C TYR A 47 -10.54 -12.37 -13.89
N LYS A 48 -11.87 -12.28 -13.88
CA LYS A 48 -12.72 -12.63 -15.03
C LYS A 48 -12.56 -11.73 -16.26
N GLU A 49 -12.23 -10.45 -16.09
CA GLU A 49 -12.36 -9.43 -17.15
C GLU A 49 -11.67 -9.83 -18.48
N PRO A 50 -10.42 -10.34 -18.50
CA PRO A 50 -9.76 -10.77 -19.74
C PRO A 50 -10.44 -11.97 -20.43
N PHE A 51 -11.28 -12.71 -19.71
CA PHE A 51 -11.97 -13.91 -20.17
C PHE A 51 -13.43 -13.65 -20.60
N LEU A 52 -13.91 -12.41 -20.50
CA LEU A 52 -15.25 -12.02 -20.94
C LEU A 52 -15.26 -11.68 -22.44
N LYS A 53 -16.36 -12.03 -23.12
CA LYS A 53 -16.70 -11.60 -24.48
C LYS A 53 -17.58 -10.34 -24.45
N GLY A 54 -18.30 -10.11 -23.36
CA GLY A 54 -19.21 -8.98 -23.19
C GLY A 54 -20.25 -9.29 -22.12
N LYS A 55 -21.39 -8.61 -22.20
CA LYS A 55 -22.55 -8.84 -21.33
C LYS A 55 -23.78 -9.17 -22.17
N ASP A 56 -24.69 -9.97 -21.63
CA ASP A 56 -25.99 -10.23 -22.26
C ASP A 56 -26.98 -9.09 -21.98
N LEU A 57 -28.18 -9.20 -22.58
CA LEU A 57 -29.25 -8.19 -22.46
C LEU A 57 -29.69 -7.94 -21.01
N ASN A 58 -29.42 -8.89 -20.11
CA ASN A 58 -29.75 -8.79 -18.68
C ASN A 58 -28.54 -8.31 -17.85
N GLY A 59 -27.44 -7.92 -18.49
CA GLY A 59 -26.22 -7.44 -17.84
C GLY A 59 -25.31 -8.54 -17.28
N ASN A 60 -25.62 -9.82 -17.52
CA ASN A 60 -24.80 -10.94 -17.07
C ASN A 60 -23.56 -11.10 -17.93
N ASP A 61 -22.46 -11.50 -17.30
CA ASP A 61 -21.19 -11.69 -17.98
C ASP A 61 -21.25 -12.89 -18.93
N ILE A 62 -20.80 -12.68 -20.18
CA ILE A 62 -20.64 -13.73 -21.18
C ILE A 62 -19.15 -14.07 -21.25
N TYR A 63 -18.78 -15.30 -20.95
CA TYR A 63 -17.41 -15.78 -21.04
C TYR A 63 -17.04 -16.20 -22.46
N LYS A 64 -15.75 -16.11 -22.80
CA LYS A 64 -15.20 -16.67 -24.03
C LYS A 64 -15.34 -18.19 -24.04
N SER A 65 -15.44 -18.78 -25.24
CA SER A 65 -15.50 -20.24 -25.36
C SER A 65 -14.20 -20.89 -24.87
N GLY A 66 -14.31 -22.01 -24.15
CA GLY A 66 -13.16 -22.79 -23.69
C GLY A 66 -12.42 -22.24 -22.48
N VAL A 67 -12.94 -21.22 -21.78
CA VAL A 67 -12.32 -20.74 -20.53
C VAL A 67 -12.40 -21.83 -19.45
N HIS A 68 -11.27 -22.10 -18.82
CA HIS A 68 -11.14 -23.02 -17.69
C HIS A 68 -10.82 -22.23 -16.41
N PHE A 69 -11.23 -22.73 -15.25
CA PHE A 69 -10.91 -22.15 -13.95
C PHE A 69 -9.40 -21.93 -13.78
N ASN A 70 -8.60 -22.89 -14.25
CA ASN A 70 -7.13 -22.81 -14.23
C ASN A 70 -6.55 -21.61 -15.00
N HIS A 71 -7.26 -21.04 -15.97
CA HIS A 71 -6.81 -19.78 -16.61
C HIS A 71 -6.94 -18.59 -15.66
N LEU A 72 -8.05 -18.50 -14.91
CA LEU A 72 -8.24 -17.45 -13.90
C LEU A 72 -7.26 -17.64 -12.75
N LYS A 73 -7.05 -18.89 -12.33
CA LYS A 73 -6.04 -19.25 -11.33
C LYS A 73 -4.64 -18.84 -11.77
N ALA A 74 -4.25 -19.10 -13.01
CA ALA A 74 -2.94 -18.70 -13.52
C ALA A 74 -2.73 -17.19 -13.46
N LEU A 75 -3.75 -16.40 -13.79
CA LEU A 75 -3.70 -14.94 -13.67
C LEU A 75 -3.64 -14.49 -12.19
N TYR A 76 -4.38 -15.15 -11.30
CA TYR A 76 -4.29 -14.93 -9.86
C TYR A 76 -2.88 -15.20 -9.32
N ASP A 77 -2.26 -16.32 -9.72
CA ASP A 77 -0.92 -16.71 -9.26
C ASP A 77 0.16 -15.75 -9.80
N PHE A 78 0.02 -15.30 -11.05
CA PHE A 78 0.85 -14.25 -11.63
C PHE A 78 0.72 -12.95 -10.81
N ASP A 79 -0.50 -12.48 -10.57
CA ASP A 79 -0.75 -11.23 -9.84
C ASP A 79 -0.25 -11.30 -8.39
N LYS A 80 -0.39 -12.46 -7.74
CA LYS A 80 0.19 -12.74 -6.43
C LYS A 80 1.71 -12.60 -6.47
N SER A 81 2.37 -13.16 -7.47
CA SER A 81 3.83 -13.10 -7.61
C SER A 81 4.29 -11.65 -7.85
N LEU A 82 3.55 -10.89 -8.64
CA LEU A 82 3.76 -9.47 -8.85
C LEU A 82 3.62 -8.66 -7.56
N ARG A 83 2.55 -8.89 -6.78
CA ARG A 83 2.37 -8.25 -5.46
C ARG A 83 3.54 -8.51 -4.52
N MET A 84 4.02 -9.75 -4.45
CA MET A 84 5.14 -10.11 -3.57
C MET A 84 6.44 -9.41 -3.97
N LEU A 85 6.71 -9.29 -5.27
CA LEU A 85 7.86 -8.54 -5.79
C LEU A 85 7.79 -7.06 -5.39
N PHE A 86 6.65 -6.42 -5.60
CA PHE A 86 6.45 -5.02 -5.19
C PHE A 86 6.55 -4.84 -3.68
N PHE A 87 5.97 -5.76 -2.91
CA PHE A 87 5.99 -5.70 -1.45
C PHE A 87 7.42 -5.68 -0.90
N ASP A 88 8.30 -6.54 -1.44
CA ASP A 88 9.70 -6.60 -1.03
C ASP A 88 10.43 -5.28 -1.30
N VAL A 89 10.40 -4.81 -2.55
CA VAL A 89 11.08 -3.57 -2.96
C VAL A 89 10.54 -2.36 -2.21
N LEU A 90 9.22 -2.26 -2.03
CA LEU A 90 8.59 -1.15 -1.31
C LEU A 90 8.92 -1.16 0.18
N THR A 91 9.14 -2.34 0.79
CA THR A 91 9.60 -2.44 2.17
C THR A 91 11.02 -1.90 2.32
N GLN A 92 11.90 -2.20 1.36
CA GLN A 92 13.26 -1.65 1.34
C GLN A 92 13.24 -0.12 1.15
N LEU A 93 12.38 0.37 0.25
CA LEU A 93 12.15 1.80 0.04
C LEU A 93 11.64 2.50 1.30
N GLU A 94 10.68 1.90 2.00
CA GLU A 94 10.14 2.42 3.26
C GLU A 94 11.26 2.62 4.29
N ARG A 95 12.11 1.60 4.45
CA ARG A 95 13.26 1.64 5.35
C ARG A 95 14.23 2.77 4.98
N ALA A 96 14.60 2.88 3.71
CA ALA A 96 15.54 3.91 3.24
C ALA A 96 15.01 5.33 3.49
N PHE A 97 13.73 5.58 3.19
CA PHE A 97 13.12 6.88 3.47
C PHE A 97 12.98 7.16 4.96
N LYS A 98 12.58 6.18 5.78
CA LYS A 98 12.56 6.35 7.23
C LYS A 98 13.93 6.71 7.77
N THR A 99 15.00 6.06 7.31
CA THR A 99 16.38 6.40 7.70
C THR A 99 16.74 7.84 7.34
N ALA A 100 16.53 8.25 6.08
CA ALA A 100 16.87 9.60 5.64
C ALA A 100 16.04 10.66 6.39
N ILE A 101 14.72 10.44 6.52
CA ILE A 101 13.83 11.35 7.23
C ILE A 101 14.24 11.47 8.70
N ALA A 102 14.50 10.35 9.39
CA ALA A 102 14.93 10.36 10.77
C ALA A 102 16.20 11.20 10.96
N TYR A 103 17.21 10.96 10.13
CA TYR A 103 18.50 11.64 10.20
C TYR A 103 18.35 13.15 9.99
N TYR A 104 17.80 13.57 8.85
CA TYR A 104 17.77 14.99 8.50
C TYR A 104 16.72 15.79 9.27
N TYR A 105 15.65 15.16 9.74
CA TYR A 105 14.72 15.81 10.66
C TYR A 105 15.41 16.09 12.00
N SER A 106 16.06 15.08 12.60
CA SER A 106 16.76 15.24 13.87
C SER A 106 17.95 16.20 13.80
N GLU A 107 18.62 16.28 12.65
CA GLU A 107 19.68 17.28 12.41
C GLU A 107 19.12 18.71 12.39
N CYS A 108 17.94 18.93 11.81
CA CYS A 108 17.32 20.27 11.71
C CYS A 108 16.56 20.69 12.97
N TYR A 109 16.15 19.76 13.82
CA TYR A 109 15.35 20.00 15.02
C TYR A 109 15.91 19.23 16.23
N THR A 110 16.85 19.87 16.93
CA THR A 110 17.62 19.27 18.03
C THR A 110 16.90 19.27 19.38
N ASN A 111 15.80 20.02 19.52
CA ASN A 111 15.01 20.05 20.75
C ASN A 111 14.40 18.66 21.05
N LYS A 112 14.24 18.36 22.34
CA LYS A 112 13.60 17.11 22.78
C LYS A 112 12.20 17.00 22.18
N GLU A 113 11.89 15.82 21.65
CA GLU A 113 10.57 15.48 21.09
C GLU A 113 10.03 16.51 20.09
N SER A 114 10.93 17.14 19.32
CA SER A 114 10.61 18.17 18.33
C SER A 114 9.53 17.76 17.32
N TYR A 115 9.30 16.46 17.12
CA TYR A 115 8.22 15.91 16.31
C TYR A 115 6.80 16.16 16.88
N LEU A 116 6.67 16.63 18.11
CA LEU A 116 5.39 17.02 18.71
C LEU A 116 5.07 18.51 18.49
N GLU A 117 6.05 19.30 18.09
CA GLU A 117 5.90 20.75 17.92
C GLU A 117 5.26 21.07 16.58
N LEU A 118 4.06 21.65 16.60
CA LEU A 118 3.29 21.99 15.40
C LEU A 118 4.06 22.95 14.46
N ASN A 119 4.85 23.85 15.05
CA ASN A 119 5.62 24.87 14.32
C ASN A 119 6.83 24.31 13.56
N ASN A 120 7.17 23.02 13.76
CA ASN A 120 8.27 22.37 13.03
C ASN A 120 7.84 21.81 11.67
N TYR A 121 6.58 22.01 11.27
CA TYR A 121 6.00 21.47 10.04
C TYR A 121 5.50 22.56 9.11
N TYR A 122 5.59 22.28 7.81
CA TYR A 122 5.12 23.16 6.75
C TYR A 122 3.59 23.09 6.62
N VAL A 123 2.91 24.12 7.14
CA VAL A 123 1.44 24.23 7.13
C VAL A 123 0.85 24.44 5.73
N GLY A 124 1.66 24.86 4.75
CA GLY A 124 1.16 25.22 3.42
C GLY A 124 0.88 26.72 3.27
N VAL A 125 0.76 27.20 2.03
CA VAL A 125 0.52 28.63 1.76
C VAL A 125 -0.86 29.07 2.24
N ARG A 126 -1.84 28.17 2.21
CA ARG A 126 -3.23 28.39 2.62
C ARG A 126 -3.61 27.48 3.79
N ASN A 127 -2.62 27.06 4.59
CA ASN A 127 -2.80 26.15 5.71
C ASN A 127 -3.39 24.78 5.32
N GLU A 128 -3.18 24.34 4.07
CA GLU A 128 -3.73 23.09 3.52
C GLU A 128 -3.29 21.82 4.29
N ASN A 129 -2.18 21.89 5.03
CA ASN A 129 -1.64 20.74 5.77
C ASN A 129 -2.03 20.72 7.26
N ILE A 130 -2.77 21.71 7.78
CA ILE A 130 -3.09 21.82 9.22
C ILE A 130 -3.73 20.54 9.78
N TYR A 131 -4.65 19.93 9.04
CA TYR A 131 -5.33 18.71 9.49
C TYR A 131 -4.37 17.51 9.53
N ILE A 132 -3.45 17.40 8.56
CA ILE A 132 -2.45 16.34 8.50
C ILE A 132 -1.50 16.46 9.69
N ILE A 133 -1.00 17.67 9.95
CA ILE A 133 -0.11 17.98 11.06
C ILE A 133 -0.79 17.68 12.40
N SER A 134 -2.02 18.17 12.58
CA SER A 134 -2.79 17.97 13.82
C SER A 134 -3.06 16.49 14.09
N HIS A 135 -3.45 15.73 13.06
CA HIS A 135 -3.69 14.29 13.17
C HIS A 135 -2.41 13.54 13.52
N LEU A 136 -1.29 13.87 12.86
CA LEU A 136 0.01 13.30 13.14
C LEU A 136 0.44 13.54 14.59
N VAL A 137 0.44 14.79 15.04
CA VAL A 137 0.88 15.14 16.40
C VAL A 137 -0.02 14.49 17.45
N LYS A 138 -1.34 14.41 17.21
CA LYS A 138 -2.26 13.66 18.07
C LYS A 138 -1.87 12.18 18.16
N LYS A 139 -1.58 11.53 17.03
CA LYS A 139 -1.12 10.12 16.99
C LYS A 139 0.21 9.94 17.73
N LEU A 140 1.17 10.84 17.51
CA LEU A 140 2.49 10.81 18.13
C LEU A 140 2.41 10.97 19.65
N ASN A 141 1.54 11.87 20.13
CA ASN A 141 1.25 12.00 21.56
C ASN A 141 0.63 10.73 22.14
N PHE A 142 -0.32 10.10 21.43
CA PHE A 142 -0.87 8.81 21.85
C PHE A 142 0.22 7.73 21.94
N LEU A 143 1.09 7.64 20.94
CA LEU A 143 2.20 6.69 20.92
C LEU A 143 3.18 6.92 22.08
N ARG A 144 3.59 8.17 22.34
CA ARG A 144 4.48 8.55 23.47
C ARG A 144 3.92 8.10 24.82
N ASN A 145 2.60 8.14 24.97
CA ASN A 145 1.92 7.76 26.21
C ASN A 145 1.57 6.27 26.28
N ASN A 146 1.74 5.52 25.18
CA ASN A 146 1.40 4.11 25.13
C ASN A 146 2.45 3.21 25.80
N LYS A 147 2.37 3.07 27.13
CA LYS A 147 3.29 2.22 27.92
C LYS A 147 3.09 0.71 27.73
N SER A 148 2.07 0.28 26.98
CA SER A 148 1.94 -1.13 26.60
C SER A 148 2.98 -1.54 25.55
N ASN A 149 3.51 -0.59 24.78
CA ASN A 149 4.60 -0.85 23.86
C ASN A 149 5.94 -0.89 24.60
N SER A 150 6.67 -2.01 24.49
CA SER A 150 7.92 -2.24 25.23
C SER A 150 9.02 -1.21 24.92
N ILE A 151 9.16 -0.81 23.66
CA ILE A 151 10.14 0.20 23.22
C ILE A 151 9.78 1.55 23.83
N ILE A 152 8.52 1.99 23.69
CA ILE A 152 8.05 3.24 24.26
C ILE A 152 8.21 3.24 25.78
N LYS A 153 7.84 2.15 26.46
CA LYS A 153 8.00 1.98 27.90
C LYS A 153 9.46 2.16 28.30
N HIS A 154 10.39 1.46 27.67
CA HIS A 154 11.83 1.56 27.95
C HIS A 154 12.32 3.01 27.88
N TYR A 155 12.08 3.71 26.77
CA TYR A 155 12.54 5.09 26.62
C TYR A 155 11.86 6.05 27.60
N SER A 156 10.57 5.84 27.88
CA SER A 156 9.83 6.71 28.79
C SER A 156 10.21 6.55 30.26
N THR A 157 10.72 5.39 30.67
CA THR A 157 11.09 5.12 32.07
C THR A 157 12.57 5.28 32.33
N THR A 158 13.43 5.10 31.31
CA THR A 158 14.88 5.09 31.48
C THR A 158 15.59 6.28 30.83
N LYS A 159 14.89 7.05 29.99
CA LYS A 159 15.44 8.19 29.26
C LYS A 159 14.55 9.42 29.45
N ASP A 160 15.14 10.57 29.14
CA ASP A 160 14.51 11.89 29.26
C ASP A 160 13.50 12.18 28.12
N ASN A 161 13.66 11.49 26.98
CA ASN A 161 12.76 11.62 25.84
C ASN A 161 12.78 10.36 24.96
N ILE A 162 11.83 10.28 24.03
CA ILE A 162 11.85 9.28 22.94
C ILE A 162 12.43 9.96 21.69
N PRO A 163 13.59 9.54 21.18
CA PRO A 163 14.15 10.13 19.97
C PRO A 163 13.33 9.85 18.71
N PHE A 164 13.37 10.77 17.75
CA PHE A 164 12.58 10.66 16.52
C PHE A 164 12.95 9.43 15.66
N TRP A 165 14.24 9.06 15.61
CA TRP A 165 14.70 7.85 14.90
C TRP A 165 14.11 6.54 15.45
N ILE A 166 13.48 6.58 16.62
CA ILE A 166 12.73 5.46 17.20
C ILE A 166 11.26 5.55 16.78
N VAL A 167 10.68 6.74 16.97
CA VAL A 167 9.26 7.05 16.69
C VAL A 167 8.88 6.76 15.24
N ILE A 168 9.75 7.09 14.29
CA ILE A 168 9.46 6.92 12.86
C ILE A 168 9.21 5.45 12.47
N ASN A 169 9.71 4.49 13.24
CA ASN A 169 9.52 3.07 12.94
C ASN A 169 8.06 2.63 13.13
N PHE A 170 7.28 3.38 13.89
CA PHE A 170 5.84 3.15 14.10
C PHE A 170 4.96 3.73 12.98
N PHE A 171 5.56 4.36 11.96
CA PHE A 171 4.82 4.86 10.82
C PHE A 171 4.55 3.72 9.85
N THR A 172 3.37 3.70 9.27
CA THR A 172 3.12 2.97 8.02
C THR A 172 3.79 3.70 6.85
N PHE A 173 3.93 3.04 5.69
CA PHE A 173 4.40 3.69 4.47
C PHE A 173 3.60 4.96 4.15
N GLY A 174 2.26 4.87 4.20
CA GLY A 174 1.39 6.01 3.90
C GLY A 174 1.56 7.17 4.88
N GLU A 175 1.84 6.89 6.16
CA GLU A 175 2.14 7.93 7.14
C GLU A 175 3.51 8.55 6.93
N MET A 176 4.52 7.76 6.56
CA MET A 176 5.83 8.28 6.17
C MET A 176 5.72 9.16 4.92
N SER A 177 4.91 8.78 3.93
CA SER A 177 4.62 9.60 2.75
C SER A 177 3.95 10.94 3.12
N ARG A 178 2.92 10.93 3.98
CA ARG A 178 2.27 12.15 4.48
C ARG A 178 3.20 12.99 5.35
N PHE A 179 4.07 12.35 6.14
CA PHE A 179 5.07 13.04 6.94
C PHE A 179 6.05 13.78 6.05
N TYR A 180 6.58 13.14 5.01
CA TYR A 180 7.45 13.79 4.03
C TYR A 180 6.80 15.03 3.41
N LEU A 181 5.50 14.96 3.07
CA LEU A 181 4.76 16.09 2.47
C LEU A 181 4.79 17.36 3.34
N ILE A 182 4.67 17.22 4.66
CA ILE A 182 4.58 18.32 5.62
C ILE A 182 5.94 18.73 6.21
N LEU A 183 7.04 18.11 5.78
CA LEU A 183 8.39 18.55 6.16
C LEU A 183 8.69 19.93 5.56
N GLU A 184 9.40 20.76 6.32
CA GLU A 184 9.97 22.00 5.81
C GLU A 184 10.90 21.76 4.63
N ASN A 185 10.92 22.70 3.67
CA ASN A 185 11.71 22.57 2.43
C ASN A 185 13.21 22.31 2.72
N ARG A 186 13.75 22.90 3.79
CA ARG A 186 15.14 22.67 4.22
C ARG A 186 15.44 21.20 4.52
N VAL A 187 14.49 20.48 5.12
CA VAL A 187 14.61 19.06 5.44
C VAL A 187 14.39 18.22 4.18
N GLN A 188 13.36 18.53 3.39
CA GLN A 188 13.09 17.81 2.14
C GLN A 188 14.29 17.88 1.17
N ASN A 189 14.94 19.03 1.05
CA ASN A 189 16.12 19.22 0.19
C ASN A 189 17.33 18.39 0.65
N LYS A 190 17.54 18.25 1.96
CA LYS A 190 18.59 17.38 2.52
C LYS A 190 18.32 15.91 2.21
N ILE A 191 17.06 15.46 2.34
CA ILE A 191 16.64 14.10 1.98
C ILE A 191 16.83 13.85 0.47
N ILE A 192 16.47 14.79 -0.39
CA ILE A 192 16.70 14.66 -1.84
C ILE A 192 18.20 14.53 -2.14
N SER A 193 19.02 15.36 -1.49
CA SER A 193 20.47 15.34 -1.69
C SER A 193 21.08 14.03 -1.25
N HIS A 194 20.58 13.44 -0.16
CA HIS A 194 20.96 12.10 0.30
C HIS A 194 20.73 11.04 -0.78
N PHE A 195 19.51 10.96 -1.32
CA PHE A 195 19.21 9.99 -2.37
C PHE A 195 19.98 10.29 -3.66
N ARG A 196 20.16 11.56 -4.02
CA ARG A 196 21.00 11.93 -5.18
C ARG A 196 22.43 11.42 -5.03
N ASN A 197 23.02 11.51 -3.83
CA ASN A 197 24.36 11.03 -3.56
C ASN A 197 24.45 9.50 -3.61
N LEU A 198 23.48 8.78 -3.03
CA LEU A 198 23.41 7.31 -3.13
C LEU A 198 23.30 6.87 -4.60
N TYR A 199 22.39 7.47 -5.36
CA TYR A 199 22.24 7.18 -6.79
C TYR A 199 23.51 7.47 -7.59
N LYS A 200 24.24 8.54 -7.29
CA LYS A 200 25.50 8.87 -7.96
C LYS A 200 26.58 7.80 -7.72
N ASN A 201 26.57 7.17 -6.55
CA ASN A 201 27.55 6.14 -6.21
C ASN A 201 27.26 4.81 -6.91
N GLU A 202 26.00 4.55 -7.23
CA GLU A 202 25.55 3.28 -7.83
C GLU A 202 25.35 3.37 -9.35
N TYR A 203 25.04 4.57 -9.88
CA TYR A 203 24.64 4.79 -11.27
C TYR A 203 25.31 6.03 -11.87
N THR A 204 25.56 6.00 -13.18
CA THR A 204 26.19 7.09 -13.94
C THR A 204 25.25 8.26 -14.23
N ASN A 205 23.95 7.99 -14.42
CA ASN A 205 22.96 9.00 -14.80
C ASN A 205 22.06 9.38 -13.62
N LEU A 206 22.08 10.65 -13.24
CA LEU A 206 21.28 11.15 -12.13
C LEU A 206 19.84 11.45 -12.57
N PRO A 207 18.82 10.86 -11.91
CA PRO A 207 17.44 11.25 -12.16
C PRO A 207 17.20 12.70 -11.70
N LYS A 208 16.28 13.39 -12.39
CA LYS A 208 15.78 14.71 -11.97
C LYS A 208 14.91 14.57 -10.71
N LEU A 209 15.56 14.47 -9.55
CA LEU A 209 14.88 14.44 -8.26
C LEU A 209 14.56 15.88 -7.80
N ASN A 210 13.27 16.15 -7.60
CA ASN A 210 12.76 17.37 -6.98
C ASN A 210 11.65 17.02 -5.96
N ASN A 211 11.25 18.00 -5.14
CA ASN A 211 10.26 17.77 -4.07
C ASN A 211 8.92 17.23 -4.60
N ASN A 212 8.44 17.72 -5.75
CA ASN A 212 7.18 17.27 -6.34
C ASN A 212 7.28 15.81 -6.80
N PHE A 213 8.38 15.45 -7.45
CA PHE A 213 8.63 14.07 -7.86
C PHE A 213 8.61 13.13 -6.65
N ILE A 214 9.34 13.44 -5.57
CA ILE A 214 9.37 12.56 -4.38
C ILE A 214 8.00 12.47 -3.71
N LYS A 215 7.25 13.59 -3.61
CA LYS A 215 5.88 13.59 -3.06
C LYS A 215 4.96 12.67 -3.86
N THR A 216 4.94 12.81 -5.18
CA THR A 216 4.13 11.98 -6.09
C THR A 216 4.58 10.52 -6.07
N PHE A 217 5.89 10.28 -6.07
CA PHE A 217 6.47 8.94 -6.03
C PHE A 217 6.15 8.19 -4.74
N LEU A 218 6.30 8.83 -3.57
CA LEU A 218 5.94 8.22 -2.28
C LEU A 218 4.43 7.97 -2.18
N ARG A 219 3.61 8.88 -2.71
CA ARG A 219 2.15 8.69 -2.76
C ARG A 219 1.79 7.48 -3.62
N ALA A 220 2.34 7.38 -4.84
CA ALA A 220 2.14 6.23 -5.71
C ALA A 220 2.61 4.94 -5.06
N SER A 221 3.83 4.94 -4.51
CA SER A 221 4.42 3.80 -3.79
C SER A 221 3.53 3.32 -2.64
N SER A 222 2.90 4.24 -1.90
CA SER A 222 1.98 3.89 -0.82
C SER A 222 0.73 3.13 -1.32
N LEU A 223 0.23 3.45 -2.52
CA LEU A 223 -0.91 2.76 -3.12
C LEU A 223 -0.52 1.34 -3.54
N PHE A 224 0.59 1.19 -4.25
CA PHE A 224 1.11 -0.14 -4.63
C PHE A 224 1.41 -1.00 -3.39
N ARG A 225 1.98 -0.41 -2.34
CA ARG A 225 2.25 -1.10 -1.07
C ARG A 225 0.96 -1.59 -0.42
N ASN A 226 -0.09 -0.78 -0.42
CA ASN A 226 -1.38 -1.15 0.16
C ASN A 226 -2.04 -2.27 -0.65
N ILE A 227 -2.06 -2.19 -1.98
CA ILE A 227 -2.59 -3.25 -2.85
C ILE A 227 -1.88 -4.57 -2.59
N ALA A 228 -0.54 -4.52 -2.52
CA ALA A 228 0.27 -5.69 -2.22
C ALA A 228 -0.06 -6.28 -0.84
N ALA A 229 -0.16 -5.43 0.19
CA ALA A 229 -0.41 -5.85 1.57
C ALA A 229 -1.85 -6.36 1.83
N HIS A 230 -2.83 -5.89 1.07
CA HIS A 230 -4.25 -6.19 1.28
C HIS A 230 -4.81 -7.24 0.32
N ASN A 231 -3.97 -7.92 -0.48
CA ASN A 231 -4.38 -8.92 -1.47
C ASN A 231 -5.38 -8.37 -2.51
N GLU A 232 -5.25 -7.10 -2.87
CA GLU A 232 -6.04 -6.49 -3.94
C GLU A 232 -5.46 -6.83 -5.32
N ARG A 233 -6.20 -6.53 -6.38
CA ARG A 233 -5.76 -6.80 -7.77
C ARG A 233 -4.70 -5.80 -8.21
N MET A 234 -3.53 -6.27 -8.66
CA MET A 234 -2.39 -5.41 -9.03
C MET A 234 -2.11 -5.35 -10.55
N TYR A 235 -2.34 -6.43 -11.30
CA TYR A 235 -1.85 -6.59 -12.68
C TYR A 235 -2.37 -5.52 -13.66
N ASP A 236 -3.54 -4.93 -13.38
CA ASP A 236 -4.15 -3.87 -14.16
C ASP A 236 -4.32 -2.58 -13.35
N PHE A 237 -3.67 -2.47 -12.19
CA PHE A 237 -3.79 -1.30 -11.34
C PHE A 237 -3.16 -0.08 -12.01
N SER A 238 -3.99 0.93 -12.28
CA SER A 238 -3.55 2.25 -12.71
C SER A 238 -3.88 3.28 -11.65
N SER A 239 -2.88 4.03 -11.20
CA SER A 239 -3.11 5.15 -10.30
C SER A 239 -3.37 6.43 -11.08
N LYS A 240 -4.55 7.03 -10.90
CA LYS A 240 -4.83 8.40 -11.35
C LYS A 240 -4.25 9.39 -10.33
N ILE A 241 -2.93 9.42 -10.20
CA ILE A 241 -2.27 10.48 -9.43
C ILE A 241 -2.01 11.64 -10.39
N LEU A 242 -2.83 12.68 -10.24
CA LEU A 242 -2.60 14.04 -10.76
C LEU A 242 -1.60 14.76 -9.84
#